data_AF-A0A975HAH4-F1
#
_entry.id   AF-A0A975HAH4-F1
#
_cell.length_a   1.000
_cell.length_b   1.000
_cell.length_c   1.000
_cell.angle_alpha   90.00
_cell.angle_beta   90.00
_cell.angle_gamma   90.00
#
_symmetry.space_group_name_H-M   'P 1'
#
loop_
_entity.id
_entity.type
_entity.pdbx_description
1 polymer ?
#
loop_
_entity_poly.entity_id
_entity_poly.type
_entity_poly.pdbx_seq_one_letter_code
_entity_poly.pdbx_strand_id
1 'polypeptide(L)'
;MIETWRVREALRPRFGSVLMDEPGVPDRAAALLCSYAAYKDTFSDMAARLEDVLFNTLYEHLGPSMAVRMDDGTSRRVRTSELKDAADDVLGVLFESLKVYSVNYDALHAYCMETGSYAAMRVLYTRYQEFLPAEERKIIARIIRDSRPRAEWESWLNPADL
;
A
#
# COMPACT_ATOMS: atom_id res chain seq x y z
N MET A 1 -14.12 2.95 9.28
CA MET A 1 -13.59 4.22 8.76
C MET A 1 -12.09 4.08 8.72
N ILE A 2 -11.44 4.50 7.63
CA ILE A 2 -9.98 4.43 7.53
C ILE A 2 -9.42 5.62 8.30
N GLU A 3 -8.60 5.34 9.31
CA GLU A 3 -8.05 6.37 10.18
C GLU A 3 -6.73 6.91 9.60
N THR A 4 -6.56 8.23 9.61
CA THR A 4 -5.38 8.93 9.07
C THR A 4 -4.06 8.35 9.59
N TRP A 5 -4.00 7.95 10.86
CA TRP A 5 -2.77 7.41 11.46
C TRP A 5 -2.31 6.12 10.77
N ARG A 6 -3.21 5.28 10.22
CA ARG A 6 -2.81 4.08 9.48
C ARG A 6 -2.15 4.42 8.16
N VAL A 7 -2.68 5.42 7.45
CA VAL A 7 -2.10 5.93 6.21
C VAL A 7 -0.74 6.57 6.48
N ARG A 8 -0.62 7.29 7.60
CA ARG A 8 0.64 7.86 8.06
C ARG A 8 1.71 6.79 8.28
N GLU A 9 1.39 5.75 9.02
CA GLU A 9 2.32 4.63 9.28
C GLU A 9 2.73 3.93 7.99
N ALA A 10 1.81 3.76 7.03
CA ALA A 10 2.13 3.17 5.73
C ALA A 10 3.13 4.02 4.91
N LEU A 11 3.05 5.35 5.01
CA LEU A 11 3.88 6.27 4.23
C LEU A 11 5.19 6.69 4.92
N ARG A 12 5.25 6.63 6.26
CA ARG A 12 6.42 7.01 7.06
C ARG A 12 7.74 6.40 6.57
N PRO A 13 7.83 5.11 6.25
CA PRO A 13 9.07 4.51 5.75
C PRO A 13 9.60 5.18 4.46
N ARG A 14 8.74 5.77 3.63
CA ARG A 14 9.12 6.38 2.34
C ARG A 14 9.47 7.86 2.44
N PHE A 15 8.77 8.57 3.32
CA PHE A 15 8.77 10.03 3.37
C PHE A 15 9.19 10.61 4.74
N GLY A 16 9.53 9.76 5.71
CA GLY A 16 9.94 10.20 7.03
C GLY A 16 8.79 10.75 7.87
N SER A 17 8.99 10.74 9.18
CA SER A 17 8.03 11.19 10.17
C SER A 17 7.82 12.71 10.13
N VAL A 18 8.86 13.48 9.79
CA VAL A 18 8.77 14.96 9.70
C VAL A 18 7.66 15.41 8.77
N LEU A 19 7.57 14.84 7.55
CA LEU A 19 6.54 15.20 6.60
C LEU A 19 5.20 14.52 6.91
N MET A 20 5.24 13.27 7.38
CA MET A 20 4.02 12.50 7.60
C MET A 20 3.26 12.89 8.87
N ASP A 21 3.90 13.53 9.84
CA ASP A 21 3.22 14.06 11.04
C ASP A 21 2.58 15.44 10.82
N GLU A 22 2.87 16.10 9.69
CA GLU A 22 2.16 17.30 9.29
C GLU A 22 0.79 16.96 8.69
N PRO A 23 -0.25 17.79 8.94
CA PRO A 23 -1.51 17.67 8.23
C PRO A 23 -1.32 17.82 6.73
N GLY A 24 -1.95 16.97 5.92
CA GLY A 24 -1.86 17.05 4.47
C GLY A 24 -1.88 15.69 3.80
N VAL A 25 -0.70 15.14 3.49
CA VAL A 25 -0.56 13.92 2.67
C VAL A 25 -1.38 12.75 3.25
N PRO A 26 -1.25 12.38 4.55
CA PRO A 26 -2.00 11.25 5.08
C PRO A 26 -3.50 11.52 5.14
N ASP A 27 -3.93 12.76 5.42
CA ASP A 27 -5.34 13.13 5.51
C ASP A 27 -6.05 13.05 4.16
N ARG A 28 -5.44 13.61 3.10
CA ARG A 28 -6.04 13.57 1.75
C ARG A 28 -6.09 12.14 1.21
N ALA A 29 -5.05 11.35 1.47
CA ALA A 29 -5.05 9.94 1.12
C ALA A 29 -6.11 9.14 1.90
N ALA A 30 -6.23 9.32 3.22
CA ALA A 30 -7.26 8.66 4.02
C ALA A 30 -8.68 9.06 3.60
N ALA A 31 -8.91 10.33 3.27
CA ALA A 31 -10.17 10.82 2.74
C ALA A 31 -10.51 10.16 1.39
N LEU A 32 -9.53 10.03 0.49
CA LEU A 32 -9.71 9.32 -0.77
C LEU A 32 -10.08 7.85 -0.52
N LEU A 33 -9.36 7.13 0.35
CA LEU A 33 -9.68 5.73 0.65
C LEU A 33 -11.07 5.58 1.28
N CYS A 34 -11.50 6.53 2.12
CA CYS A 34 -12.87 6.53 2.67
C CYS A 34 -13.96 6.75 1.61
N SER A 35 -13.61 7.32 0.45
CA SER A 35 -14.55 7.52 -0.66
C SER A 35 -14.76 6.28 -1.53
N TYR A 36 -13.98 5.22 -1.32
CA TYR A 36 -14.05 3.99 -2.10
C TYR A 36 -15.43 3.32 -1.96
N ALA A 37 -16.05 3.01 -3.10
CA ALA A 37 -17.29 2.26 -3.19
C ALA A 37 -17.13 1.08 -4.15
N ALA A 38 -17.18 -0.16 -3.63
CA ALA A 38 -16.91 -1.38 -4.39
C ALA A 38 -17.81 -1.60 -5.62
N TYR A 39 -19.01 -1.02 -5.66
CA TYR A 39 -19.92 -1.10 -6.81
C TYR A 39 -19.63 -0.08 -7.92
N LYS A 40 -18.74 0.88 -7.66
CA LYS A 40 -18.46 2.01 -8.56
C LYS A 40 -16.98 2.10 -8.93
N ASP A 41 -16.09 1.83 -7.98
CA ASP A 41 -14.65 2.02 -8.11
C ASP A 41 -13.92 0.69 -8.25
N THR A 42 -12.89 0.65 -9.09
CA THR A 42 -11.93 -0.46 -9.14
C THR A 42 -10.69 -0.13 -8.31
N PHE A 43 -9.91 -1.14 -7.91
CA PHE A 43 -8.64 -0.91 -7.22
C PHE A 43 -7.61 -0.22 -8.12
N SER A 44 -7.62 -0.48 -9.43
CA SER A 44 -6.76 0.22 -10.40
C SER A 44 -7.10 1.71 -10.50
N ASP A 45 -8.38 2.08 -10.51
CA ASP A 45 -8.80 3.48 -10.48
C ASP A 45 -8.40 4.16 -9.17
N MET A 46 -8.54 3.44 -8.06
CA MET A 46 -8.11 3.94 -6.75
C MET A 46 -6.59 4.14 -6.69
N ALA A 47 -5.80 3.24 -7.26
CA ALA A 47 -4.35 3.38 -7.35
C ALA A 47 -3.96 4.65 -8.11
N ALA A 48 -4.52 4.84 -9.31
CA ALA A 48 -4.23 6.01 -10.14
C ALA A 48 -4.61 7.32 -9.44
N ARG A 49 -5.82 7.40 -8.87
CA ARG A 49 -6.27 8.59 -8.12
C ARG A 49 -5.40 8.85 -6.90
N LEU A 50 -4.89 7.81 -6.26
CA LEU A 50 -4.03 7.92 -5.09
C LEU A 50 -2.63 8.39 -5.47
N GLU A 51 -2.05 7.89 -6.57
CA GLU A 51 -0.81 8.42 -7.13
C GLU A 51 -0.92 9.93 -7.39
N ASP A 52 -2.03 10.39 -8.01
CA ASP A 52 -2.29 11.80 -8.25
C ASP A 52 -2.41 12.62 -6.95
N VAL A 53 -3.15 12.11 -5.95
CA VAL A 53 -3.29 12.77 -4.65
C VAL A 53 -1.93 12.87 -3.96
N LEU A 54 -1.15 11.80 -3.94
CA LEU A 54 0.18 11.78 -3.34
C LEU A 54 1.12 12.76 -4.06
N PHE A 55 1.14 12.76 -5.40
CA PHE A 55 1.96 13.69 -6.17
C PHE A 55 1.63 15.15 -5.83
N ASN A 56 0.35 15.52 -5.97
CA ASN A 56 -0.08 16.91 -5.80
C ASN A 56 0.16 17.39 -4.37
N THR A 57 -0.18 16.58 -3.37
CA THR A 57 0.07 16.94 -1.97
C THR A 57 1.56 17.05 -1.65
N LEU A 58 2.38 16.08 -2.05
CA LEU A 58 3.83 16.16 -1.84
C LEU A 58 4.44 17.39 -2.53
N TYR A 59 3.98 17.71 -3.74
CA TYR A 59 4.46 18.88 -4.47
C TYR A 59 4.05 20.19 -3.80
N GLU A 60 2.84 20.27 -3.24
CA GLU A 60 2.39 21.43 -2.45
C GLU A 60 3.29 21.67 -1.22
N HIS A 61 3.71 20.59 -0.52
CA HIS A 61 4.55 20.71 0.67
C HIS A 61 6.04 20.91 0.37
N LEU A 62 6.58 20.22 -0.65
CA LEU A 62 8.03 20.14 -0.91
C LEU A 62 8.49 21.03 -2.08
N GLY A 63 7.53 21.54 -2.86
CA GLY A 63 7.77 22.33 -4.06
C GLY A 63 8.54 21.56 -5.14
N PRO A 64 9.16 22.28 -6.10
CA PRO A 64 9.86 21.68 -7.25
C PRO A 64 11.01 20.75 -6.88
N SER A 65 11.58 20.93 -5.68
CA SER A 65 12.70 20.12 -5.21
C SER A 65 12.29 18.68 -4.92
N MET A 66 11.04 18.46 -4.50
CA MET A 66 10.54 17.17 -3.98
C MET A 66 11.49 16.55 -2.95
N ALA A 67 12.22 17.37 -2.18
CA ALA A 67 13.22 16.92 -1.23
C ALA A 67 12.56 16.67 0.13
N VAL A 68 12.64 15.43 0.61
CA VAL A 68 12.09 15.00 1.89
C VAL A 68 13.21 14.71 2.88
N ARG A 69 12.97 15.01 4.17
CA ARG A 69 13.86 14.66 5.27
C ARG A 69 13.41 13.34 5.90
N MET A 70 14.33 12.36 5.91
CA MET A 70 14.13 11.05 6.51
C MET A 70 14.44 11.08 8.01
N ASP A 71 14.01 10.04 8.73
CA ASP A 71 14.16 9.95 10.19
C ASP A 71 15.61 9.75 10.65
N ASP A 72 16.49 9.30 9.77
CA ASP A 72 17.94 9.24 9.99
C ASP A 72 18.63 10.61 9.81
N GLY A 73 17.86 11.68 9.55
CA GLY A 73 18.34 13.03 9.33
C GLY A 73 18.82 13.31 7.91
N THR A 74 18.85 12.30 7.02
CA THR A 74 19.23 12.49 5.62
C THR A 74 18.11 13.20 4.85
N SER A 75 18.48 13.88 3.77
CA SER A 75 17.51 14.44 2.82
C SER A 75 17.69 13.82 1.46
N ARG A 76 16.57 13.43 0.83
CA ARG A 76 16.58 12.83 -0.51
C ARG A 76 15.43 13.35 -1.35
N ARG A 77 15.60 13.33 -2.66
CA ARG A 77 14.54 13.68 -3.61
C ARG A 77 13.62 12.49 -3.85
N VAL A 78 12.32 12.70 -3.68
CA VAL A 78 11.26 11.75 -4.06
C VAL A 78 11.15 11.71 -5.59
N ARG A 79 11.24 10.52 -6.17
CA ARG A 79 11.04 10.31 -7.60
C ARG A 79 9.58 9.94 -7.88
N THR A 80 9.08 10.36 -9.04
CA THR A 80 7.71 10.01 -9.48
C THR A 80 7.49 8.50 -9.56
N SER A 81 8.52 7.72 -9.91
CA SER A 81 8.44 6.26 -9.93
C SER A 81 8.14 5.63 -8.57
N GLU A 82 8.44 6.33 -7.47
CA GLU A 82 8.20 5.84 -6.10
C GLU A 82 6.77 6.10 -5.64
N LEU A 83 6.00 6.91 -6.36
CA LEU A 83 4.62 7.23 -6.03
C LEU A 83 3.69 6.05 -6.27
N LYS A 84 3.97 5.24 -7.29
CA LYS A 84 3.25 3.98 -7.52
C LYS A 84 3.39 3.04 -6.32
N ASP A 85 4.60 2.88 -5.80
CA ASP A 85 4.84 2.05 -4.62
C ASP A 85 4.23 2.66 -3.35
N ALA A 86 4.24 4.00 -3.22
CA ALA A 86 3.59 4.67 -2.10
C ALA A 86 2.05 4.54 -2.15
N ALA A 87 1.47 4.56 -3.35
CA ALA A 87 0.06 4.30 -3.56
C ALA A 87 -0.28 2.84 -3.21
N ASP A 88 0.58 1.88 -3.57
CA ASP A 88 0.42 0.47 -3.18
C ASP A 88 0.39 0.30 -1.65
N ASP A 89 1.34 0.92 -0.94
CA ASP A 89 1.41 0.84 0.53
C ASP A 89 0.14 1.39 1.19
N VAL A 90 -0.37 2.51 0.67
CA VAL A 90 -1.60 3.13 1.18
C VAL A 90 -2.84 2.34 0.78
N LEU A 91 -2.89 1.74 -0.41
CA LEU A 91 -3.95 0.80 -0.78
C LEU A 91 -3.97 -0.42 0.14
N GLY A 92 -2.82 -0.84 0.67
CA GLY A 92 -2.75 -1.85 1.73
C GLY A 92 -3.67 -1.53 2.92
N VAL A 93 -3.77 -0.26 3.33
CA VAL A 93 -4.69 0.18 4.39
C VAL A 93 -6.14 -0.05 4.00
N LEU A 94 -6.51 0.21 2.74
CA LEU A 94 -7.85 -0.07 2.22
C LEU A 94 -8.10 -1.59 2.21
N PHE A 95 -7.19 -2.39 1.65
CA PHE A 95 -7.33 -3.83 1.55
C PHE A 95 -7.46 -4.50 2.93
N GLU A 96 -6.69 -4.04 3.92
CA GLU A 96 -6.79 -4.48 5.32
C GLU A 96 -8.11 -4.08 5.99
N SER A 97 -8.79 -3.05 5.48
CA SER A 97 -10.10 -2.62 6.00
C SER A 97 -11.29 -3.39 5.39
N LEU A 98 -11.08 -4.06 4.25
CA LEU A 98 -12.14 -4.83 3.58
C LEU A 98 -12.60 -5.99 4.47
N LYS A 99 -13.91 -6.28 4.42
CA LYS A 99 -14.46 -7.49 5.04
C LYS A 99 -14.04 -8.71 4.23
N VAL A 100 -13.71 -9.79 4.93
CA VAL A 100 -13.32 -11.06 4.31
C VAL A 100 -14.55 -11.74 3.73
N TYR A 101 -14.79 -11.53 2.44
CA TYR A 101 -15.87 -12.12 1.65
C TYR A 101 -15.34 -12.52 0.28
N SER A 102 -15.95 -13.52 -0.35
CA SER A 102 -15.55 -14.03 -1.67
C SER A 102 -15.49 -12.94 -2.74
N VAL A 103 -16.45 -12.01 -2.76
CA VAL A 103 -16.46 -10.90 -3.73
C VAL A 103 -15.22 -10.00 -3.59
N ASN A 104 -14.80 -9.71 -2.36
CA ASN A 104 -13.60 -8.91 -2.12
C ASN A 104 -12.32 -9.71 -2.39
N TYR A 105 -12.35 -11.02 -2.16
CA TYR A 105 -11.28 -11.93 -2.58
C TYR A 105 -11.11 -11.89 -4.09
N ASP A 106 -12.17 -12.12 -4.87
CA ASP A 106 -12.13 -12.16 -6.33
C ASP A 106 -11.59 -10.84 -6.91
N ALA A 107 -12.07 -9.70 -6.40
CA ALA A 107 -11.60 -8.38 -6.83
C ALA A 107 -10.12 -8.14 -6.48
N LEU A 108 -9.70 -8.49 -5.26
CA LEU A 108 -8.32 -8.29 -4.80
C LEU A 108 -7.36 -9.23 -5.51
N HIS A 109 -7.78 -10.47 -5.75
CA HIS A 109 -7.04 -11.49 -6.47
C HIS A 109 -6.83 -11.06 -7.93
N ALA A 110 -7.89 -10.66 -8.63
CA ALA A 110 -7.78 -10.14 -9.99
C ALA A 110 -6.82 -8.95 -10.09
N TYR A 111 -6.93 -8.00 -9.17
CA TYR A 111 -6.03 -6.85 -9.10
C TYR A 111 -4.57 -7.24 -8.82
N CYS A 112 -4.35 -8.18 -7.91
CA CYS A 112 -3.02 -8.72 -7.61
C CYS A 112 -2.37 -9.35 -8.85
N MET A 113 -3.14 -10.14 -9.61
CA MET A 113 -2.68 -10.82 -10.82
C MET A 113 -2.37 -9.85 -11.96
N GLU A 114 -3.12 -8.75 -12.07
CA GLU A 114 -2.89 -7.73 -13.10
C GLU A 114 -1.68 -6.85 -12.79
N THR A 115 -1.50 -6.46 -11.53
CA THR A 115 -0.57 -5.38 -11.16
C THR A 115 0.70 -5.85 -10.48
N GLY A 116 0.70 -7.04 -9.89
CA GLY A 116 1.77 -7.50 -9.00
C GLY A 116 1.84 -6.71 -7.69
N SER A 117 0.74 -6.07 -7.27
CA SER A 117 0.64 -5.30 -6.02
C SER A 117 1.12 -6.11 -4.80
N TYR A 118 2.10 -5.56 -4.10
CA TYR A 118 2.66 -6.20 -2.91
C TYR A 118 1.67 -6.15 -1.75
N ALA A 119 1.00 -5.01 -1.59
CA ALA A 119 -0.04 -4.85 -0.58
C ALA A 119 -1.19 -5.84 -0.78
N ALA A 120 -1.62 -6.07 -2.03
CA ALA A 120 -2.64 -7.06 -2.35
C ALA A 120 -2.17 -8.48 -2.04
N MET A 121 -0.95 -8.85 -2.46
CA MET A 121 -0.35 -10.15 -2.13
C MET A 121 -0.32 -10.41 -0.62
N ARG A 122 0.14 -9.43 0.15
CA ARG A 122 0.21 -9.54 1.61
C ARG A 122 -1.16 -9.76 2.23
N VAL A 123 -2.18 -9.02 1.79
CA VAL A 123 -3.55 -9.16 2.33
C VAL A 123 -4.20 -10.48 1.90
N LEU A 124 -4.01 -10.92 0.65
CA LEU A 124 -4.46 -12.24 0.19
C LEU A 124 -3.83 -13.34 1.05
N TYR A 125 -2.52 -13.27 1.27
CA TYR A 125 -1.77 -14.24 2.05
C TYR A 125 -2.15 -14.25 3.53
N THR A 126 -2.46 -13.10 4.14
CA THR A 126 -2.67 -13.01 5.60
C THR A 126 -4.14 -13.07 6.03
N ARG A 127 -5.07 -12.63 5.17
CA ARG A 127 -6.50 -12.49 5.54
C ARG A 127 -7.44 -13.38 4.73
N TYR A 128 -7.04 -13.80 3.54
CA TYR A 128 -7.88 -14.60 2.64
C TYR A 128 -7.36 -16.03 2.44
N GLN A 129 -6.61 -16.57 3.41
CA GLN A 129 -6.00 -17.90 3.35
C GLN A 129 -6.99 -19.02 3.06
N GLU A 130 -8.23 -18.90 3.54
CA GLU A 130 -9.28 -19.91 3.31
C GLU A 130 -9.78 -19.94 1.85
N PHE A 131 -9.67 -18.81 1.15
CA PHE A 131 -10.03 -18.69 -0.27
C PHE A 131 -8.83 -18.96 -1.19
N LEU A 132 -7.61 -18.71 -0.70
CA LEU A 132 -6.38 -18.80 -1.48
C LEU A 132 -5.85 -20.25 -1.52
N PRO A 133 -5.78 -20.90 -2.70
CA PRO A 133 -5.26 -22.25 -2.82
C PRO A 133 -3.83 -22.39 -2.31
N ALA A 134 -3.48 -23.54 -1.72
CA ALA A 134 -2.16 -23.75 -1.12
C ALA A 134 -0.99 -23.57 -2.09
N GLU A 135 -1.14 -24.00 -3.34
CA GLU A 135 -0.11 -23.85 -4.37
C GLU A 135 0.09 -22.37 -4.74
N GLU A 136 -0.99 -21.61 -4.86
CA GLU A 136 -0.91 -20.18 -5.14
C GLU A 136 -0.34 -19.39 -3.96
N ARG A 137 -0.70 -19.80 -2.73
CA ARG A 137 -0.14 -19.22 -1.51
C ARG A 137 1.39 -19.37 -1.45
N LYS A 138 1.95 -20.52 -1.83
CA LYS A 138 3.40 -20.73 -1.94
C LYS A 138 4.03 -19.85 -3.02
N ILE A 139 3.35 -19.67 -4.16
CA ILE A 139 3.82 -18.76 -5.23
C ILE A 139 3.92 -17.33 -4.71
N ILE A 140 2.87 -16.84 -4.04
CA ILE A 140 2.86 -15.50 -3.43
C ILE A 140 3.98 -15.36 -2.39
N ALA A 141 4.15 -16.34 -1.49
CA ALA A 141 5.22 -16.32 -0.49
C ALA A 141 6.61 -16.23 -1.14
N ARG A 142 6.83 -16.98 -2.23
CA ARG A 142 8.08 -16.92 -3.00
C ARG A 142 8.28 -15.55 -3.63
N ILE A 143 7.27 -14.96 -4.27
CA ILE A 143 7.38 -13.63 -4.89
C ILE A 143 7.74 -12.58 -3.83
N ILE A 144 7.08 -12.61 -2.67
CA ILE A 144 7.38 -11.71 -1.55
C ILE A 144 8.83 -11.86 -1.09
N ARG A 145 9.31 -13.09 -0.88
CA ARG A 145 10.68 -13.37 -0.48
C ARG A 145 11.71 -12.85 -1.48
N ASP A 146 11.45 -13.10 -2.76
CA ASP A 146 12.40 -12.79 -3.83
C ASP A 146 12.43 -11.28 -4.15
N SER A 147 11.37 -10.53 -3.78
CA SER A 147 11.23 -9.08 -4.08
C SER A 147 11.48 -8.14 -2.90
N ARG A 148 11.40 -8.61 -1.64
CA ARG A 148 11.50 -7.75 -0.45
C ARG A 148 12.56 -8.22 0.56
N PRO A 149 13.17 -7.30 1.32
CA PRO A 149 14.07 -7.66 2.42
C PRO A 149 13.41 -8.58 3.44
N ARG A 150 14.18 -9.53 3.97
CA ARG A 150 13.71 -10.53 4.94
C ARG A 150 12.95 -9.96 6.13
N ALA A 151 13.42 -8.82 6.66
CA ALA A 151 12.81 -8.15 7.80
C ALA A 151 11.34 -7.76 7.59
N GLU A 152 10.91 -7.55 6.33
CA GLU A 152 9.54 -7.14 6.02
C GLU A 152 8.53 -8.28 6.08
N TRP A 153 8.97 -9.54 5.87
CA TRP A 153 8.07 -10.68 5.70
C TRP A 153 8.26 -11.83 6.70
N GLU A 154 9.41 -11.91 7.38
CA GLU A 154 9.74 -13.02 8.29
C GLU A 154 8.76 -13.16 9.46
N SER A 155 8.17 -12.06 9.92
CA SER A 155 7.28 -12.06 11.08
C SER A 155 5.88 -12.63 10.79
N TRP A 156 5.49 -12.80 9.53
CA TRP A 156 4.11 -13.18 9.16
C TRP A 156 3.99 -14.19 8.02
N LEU A 157 5.05 -14.48 7.24
CA LEU A 157 5.03 -15.59 6.30
C LEU A 157 5.07 -16.94 7.05
N ASN A 158 4.23 -17.88 6.63
CA ASN A 158 4.18 -19.21 7.25
C ASN A 158 5.41 -20.03 6.83
N PRO A 159 6.18 -20.58 7.79
CA PRO A 159 7.32 -21.44 7.49
C PRO A 159 7.01 -22.65 6.60
N ALA A 160 5.76 -23.13 6.60
CA ALA A 160 5.33 -24.25 5.76
C ALA A 160 5.20 -23.90 4.27
N ASP A 161 5.14 -22.62 3.92
CA ASP A 161 5.04 -22.14 2.53
C ASP A 161 6.38 -21.57 2.00
N LEU A 162 7.48 -21.70 2.76
CA LEU A 162 8.83 -21.22 2.40
C LEU A 162 9.62 -22.18 1.50
#